data_AF-A0A8J8GA15-F1
#
_entry.id   AF-A0A8J8GA15-F1
#
_cell.length_a   1.000
_cell.length_b   1.000
_cell.length_c   1.000
_cell.angle_alpha   90.00
_cell.angle_beta   90.00
_cell.angle_gamma   90.00
#
_symmetry.space_group_name_H-M   'P 1'
#
loop_
_entity.id
_entity.type
_entity.pdbx_description
1 polymer ?
#
loop_
_entity_poly.entity_id
_entity_poly.type
_entity_poly.pdbx_seq_one_letter_code
_entity_poly.pdbx_strand_id
1 'polypeptide(L)'
;MENTSENMKTLSQVMTILAKRGVTKEFRMNENNEMKLENGEKNYNSDELIIAKTYRFEGDSNPDDNAVLLLVKSTDGNIGFILDSYGAESNYSGEEFDDFLRRIPESEDPEYNLD
;
A
#
# COMPACT_ATOMS: atom_id res chain seq x y z
N MET A 1 -1.85 19.02 30.71
CA MET A 1 -2.41 17.70 30.36
C MET A 1 -1.81 17.36 29.01
N GLU A 2 -0.71 16.61 29.01
CA GLU A 2 -0.15 16.04 27.78
C GLU A 2 -1.13 14.98 27.32
N ASN A 3 -1.94 15.30 26.31
CA ASN A 3 -2.63 14.28 25.54
C ASN A 3 -1.57 13.63 24.67
N THR A 4 -1.01 12.53 25.14
CA THR A 4 -0.24 11.58 24.33
C THR A 4 -1.21 10.89 23.38
N SER A 5 -1.80 11.64 22.44
CA SER A 5 -2.32 11.05 21.22
C SER A 5 -1.08 10.69 20.43
N GLU A 6 -0.57 9.48 20.66
CA GLU A 6 0.49 8.91 19.83
C GLU A 6 0.10 9.12 18.37
N ASN A 7 1.04 9.67 17.60
CA ASN A 7 0.86 10.25 16.28
C ASN A 7 0.30 9.22 15.28
N MET A 8 -1.01 8.95 15.31
CA MET A 8 -1.70 8.27 14.22
C MET A 8 -1.63 9.22 13.02
N LYS A 9 -0.65 8.96 12.14
CA LYS A 9 -0.48 9.73 10.92
C LYS A 9 -1.66 9.43 10.01
N THR A 10 -2.30 10.45 9.49
CA THR A 10 -3.39 10.26 8.52
C THR A 10 -2.86 9.71 7.20
N LEU A 11 -3.73 9.13 6.37
CA LEU A 11 -3.35 8.63 5.03
C LEU A 11 -2.59 9.71 4.24
N SER A 12 -3.10 10.94 4.23
CA SER A 12 -2.47 12.06 3.54
C SER A 12 -1.07 12.39 4.07
N GLN A 13 -0.84 12.28 5.39
CA GLN A 13 0.47 12.49 5.99
C GLN A 13 1.46 11.38 5.59
N VAL A 14 1.04 10.11 5.63
CA VAL A 14 1.87 8.98 5.22
C VAL A 14 2.22 9.09 3.73
N MET A 15 1.25 9.35 2.87
CA MET A 15 1.46 9.59 1.44
C MET A 15 2.48 10.70 1.19
N THR A 16 2.38 11.80 1.95
CA THR A 16 3.34 12.91 1.86
C THR A 16 4.76 12.48 2.27
N ILE A 17 4.90 11.65 3.31
CA ILE A 17 6.20 11.14 3.75
C ILE A 17 6.78 10.19 2.70
N LEU A 18 5.98 9.26 2.19
CA LEU A 18 6.37 8.34 1.12
C LEU A 18 6.83 9.09 -0.14
N ALA A 19 6.07 10.11 -0.56
CA ALA A 19 6.45 10.96 -1.69
C ALA A 19 7.79 11.67 -1.45
N LYS A 20 8.05 12.18 -0.23
CA LYS A 20 9.35 12.76 0.13
C LYS A 20 10.50 11.74 0.12
N ARG A 21 10.20 10.46 0.34
CA ARG A 21 11.15 9.33 0.24
C ARG A 21 11.30 8.81 -1.20
N GLY A 22 10.66 9.46 -2.18
CA GLY A 22 10.72 9.06 -3.59
C GLY A 22 9.74 7.95 -3.97
N VAL A 23 8.87 7.53 -3.05
CA VAL A 23 7.82 6.54 -3.29
C VAL A 23 6.56 7.28 -3.74
N THR A 24 6.43 7.47 -5.04
CA THR A 24 5.29 8.20 -5.64
C THR A 24 4.44 7.34 -6.56
N LYS A 25 4.87 6.10 -6.83
CA LYS A 25 4.21 5.21 -7.78
C LYS A 25 3.35 4.19 -7.06
N GLU A 26 2.17 3.93 -7.61
CA GLU A 26 1.24 2.95 -7.10
C GLU A 26 1.34 1.64 -7.88
N PHE A 27 1.30 0.50 -7.21
CA PHE A 27 1.08 -0.79 -7.85
C PHE A 27 -0.41 -1.03 -7.98
N ARG A 28 -0.88 -1.21 -9.21
CA ARG A 28 -2.29 -1.48 -9.52
C ARG A 28 -2.45 -2.74 -10.33
N MET A 29 -3.46 -3.53 -9.98
CA MET A 29 -3.86 -4.69 -10.77
C MET A 29 -4.80 -4.24 -11.90
N ASN A 30 -4.55 -4.72 -13.12
CA ASN A 30 -5.43 -4.44 -14.26
C ASN A 30 -6.56 -5.48 -14.38
N GLU A 31 -7.47 -5.28 -15.34
CA GLU A 31 -8.59 -6.19 -15.62
C GLU A 31 -8.17 -7.63 -16.00
N ASN A 32 -6.90 -7.84 -16.35
CA ASN A 32 -6.33 -9.16 -16.66
C ASN A 32 -5.63 -9.81 -15.46
N ASN A 33 -5.81 -9.28 -14.24
CA ASN A 33 -5.16 -9.72 -13.01
C ASN A 33 -3.63 -9.57 -13.03
N GLU A 34 -3.10 -8.65 -13.84
CA GLU A 34 -1.67 -8.36 -13.90
C GLU A 34 -1.33 -7.16 -13.01
N MET A 35 -0.44 -7.35 -12.04
CA MET A 35 0.05 -6.26 -11.20
C MET A 35 1.08 -5.43 -11.96
N LYS A 36 0.85 -4.12 -12.06
CA LYS A 36 1.74 -3.18 -12.74
C LYS A 36 2.05 -1.99 -11.84
N LEU A 37 3.28 -1.49 -11.93
CA LEU A 37 3.62 -0.20 -11.35
C LEU A 37 3.04 0.92 -12.22
N GLU A 38 2.56 1.98 -11.58
CA GLU A 38 2.03 3.15 -12.29
C GLU A 38 3.06 3.69 -13.28
N ASN A 39 2.59 3.96 -14.51
CA ASN A 39 3.42 4.37 -15.65
C ASN A 39 4.54 3.36 -16.01
N GLY A 40 4.41 2.10 -15.58
CA GLY A 40 5.28 1.00 -15.94
C GLY A 40 4.59 0.04 -16.91
N GLU A 41 5.39 -0.58 -17.77
CA GLU A 41 4.91 -1.60 -18.72
C GLU A 41 5.17 -3.03 -18.21
N LYS A 42 5.98 -3.18 -17.14
CA LYS A 42 6.32 -4.47 -16.54
C LYS A 42 5.16 -5.03 -15.72
N ASN A 43 4.84 -6.30 -15.96
CA ASN A 43 4.01 -7.12 -15.09
C ASN A 43 4.87 -7.66 -13.94
N TYR A 44 4.37 -7.57 -12.72
CA TYR A 44 4.99 -8.12 -11.53
C TYR A 44 4.20 -9.33 -11.04
N ASN A 45 4.90 -10.43 -10.78
CA ASN A 45 4.33 -11.56 -10.06
C ASN A 45 4.44 -11.34 -8.54
N SER A 46 3.66 -12.08 -7.76
CA SER A 46 3.66 -11.96 -6.29
C SER A 46 5.02 -12.26 -5.68
N ASP A 47 5.80 -13.17 -6.28
CA ASP A 47 7.16 -13.55 -5.90
C ASP A 47 8.24 -12.51 -6.29
N GLU A 48 7.92 -11.58 -7.18
CA GLU A 48 8.79 -10.44 -7.54
C GLU A 48 8.56 -9.21 -6.66
N LEU A 49 7.59 -9.29 -5.75
CA LEU A 49 7.20 -8.21 -4.85
C LEU A 49 7.45 -8.62 -3.41
N ILE A 50 7.72 -7.64 -2.55
CA ILE A 50 7.93 -7.82 -1.13
C ILE A 50 7.18 -6.69 -0.41
N ILE A 51 6.30 -7.06 0.52
CA ILE A 51 5.64 -6.07 1.38
C ILE A 51 6.66 -5.62 2.43
N ALA A 52 7.11 -4.37 2.31
CA ALA A 52 8.09 -3.75 3.19
C ALA A 52 7.43 -3.11 4.43
N LYS A 53 6.17 -2.65 4.31
CA LYS A 53 5.41 -2.11 5.44
C LYS A 53 3.92 -2.09 5.16
N THR A 54 3.11 -2.25 6.20
CA THR A 54 1.65 -2.11 6.13
C THR A 54 1.19 -0.96 7.03
N TYR A 55 0.41 -0.04 6.48
CA TYR A 55 -0.24 1.04 7.20
C TYR A 55 -1.75 0.87 7.10
N ARG A 56 -2.42 0.82 8.25
CA ARG A 56 -3.88 0.78 8.31
C ARG A 56 -4.37 2.15 8.74
N PHE A 57 -5.31 2.69 7.99
CA PHE A 57 -5.97 3.96 8.27
C PHE A 57 -7.44 3.68 8.51
N GLU A 58 -7.94 4.19 9.62
CA GLU A 58 -9.37 4.26 9.90
C GLU A 58 -9.85 5.63 9.42
N GLY A 59 -10.92 5.67 8.65
CA GLY A 59 -11.45 6.93 8.12
C GLY A 59 -11.87 7.86 9.25
N ASP A 60 -11.31 9.08 9.28
CA ASP A 60 -11.66 10.10 10.29
C ASP A 60 -13.15 10.51 10.22
N SER A 61 -13.83 10.24 9.10
CA SER A 61 -15.19 10.71 8.81
C SER A 61 -16.26 9.62 8.69
N ASN A 62 -15.90 8.42 8.28
CA ASN A 62 -16.80 7.26 8.23
C ASN A 62 -16.04 6.01 8.68
N PRO A 63 -16.62 5.18 9.57
CA PRO A 63 -16.05 3.88 9.93
C PRO A 63 -16.00 2.88 8.77
N ASP A 64 -16.69 3.18 7.67
CA ASP A 64 -16.65 2.42 6.41
C ASP A 64 -15.53 2.89 5.45
N ASP A 65 -14.83 3.99 5.73
CA ASP A 65 -13.72 4.53 4.90
C ASP A 65 -12.36 4.01 5.41
N ASN A 66 -12.22 2.69 5.54
CA ASN A 66 -10.96 2.09 5.97
C ASN A 66 -10.04 1.91 4.77
N ALA A 67 -8.79 2.34 4.91
CA ALA A 67 -7.78 2.16 3.88
C ALA A 67 -6.56 1.42 4.42
N VAL A 68 -6.00 0.54 3.61
CA VAL A 68 -4.74 -0.15 3.88
C VAL A 68 -3.76 0.25 2.81
N LEU A 69 -2.63 0.81 3.22
CA LEU A 69 -1.51 1.11 2.34
C LEU A 69 -0.40 0.09 2.59
N LEU A 70 -0.09 -0.70 1.59
CA LEU A 70 1.02 -1.66 1.61
C LEU A 70 2.18 -1.02 0.84
N LEU A 71 3.29 -0.75 1.52
CA LEU A 71 4.53 -0.38 0.87
C LEU A 71 5.16 -1.63 0.27
N VAL A 72 5.40 -1.61 -1.04
CA VAL A 72 5.88 -2.77 -1.79
C VAL A 72 7.18 -2.44 -2.51
N LYS A 73 8.14 -3.35 -2.41
CA LYS A 73 9.41 -3.29 -3.12
C LYS A 73 9.48 -4.42 -4.12
N SER A 74 9.87 -4.12 -5.35
CA SER A 74 10.17 -5.15 -6.35
C SER A 74 11.60 -5.65 -6.23
N THR A 75 11.83 -6.87 -6.69
CA THR A 75 13.18 -7.46 -6.80
C THR A 75 14.11 -6.67 -7.71
N ASP A 76 13.57 -5.93 -8.68
CA ASP A 76 14.34 -5.02 -9.54
C ASP A 76 14.73 -3.69 -8.85
N GLY A 77 14.30 -3.48 -7.61
CA GLY A 77 14.58 -2.28 -6.83
C GLY A 77 13.58 -1.13 -7.02
N ASN A 78 12.48 -1.34 -7.74
CA ASN A 78 11.38 -0.36 -7.78
C ASN A 78 10.66 -0.38 -6.43
N ILE A 79 10.29 0.81 -5.94
CA ILE A 79 9.52 0.95 -4.70
C ILE A 79 8.24 1.68 -5.05
N GLY A 80 7.12 1.14 -4.58
CA GLY A 80 5.80 1.70 -4.77
C GLY A 80 4.91 1.34 -3.59
N PHE A 81 3.64 1.70 -3.67
CA PHE A 81 2.65 1.33 -2.68
C PHE A 81 1.42 0.72 -3.36
N ILE A 82 0.72 -0.16 -2.66
CA ILE A 82 -0.63 -0.60 -3.02
C ILE A 82 -1.57 0.09 -2.03
N LEU A 83 -2.56 0.82 -2.54
CA LEU A 83 -3.60 1.41 -1.72
C LEU A 83 -4.88 0.60 -1.91
N ASP A 84 -5.32 -0.03 -0.85
CA ASP A 84 -6.57 -0.77 -0.79
C ASP A 84 -7.56 -0.01 0.11
N SER A 85 -8.45 0.76 -0.52
CA SER A 85 -9.58 1.39 0.16
C SER A 85 -10.73 0.39 0.23
N TYR A 86 -10.95 -0.18 1.42
CA TYR A 86 -12.11 -1.00 1.71
C TYR A 86 -13.33 -0.07 1.86
N GLY A 87 -14.36 -0.26 1.02
CA GLY A 87 -15.58 0.54 1.01
C GLY A 87 -16.54 0.11 -0.09
N ALA A 88 -17.66 0.83 -0.29
CA ALA A 88 -18.63 0.54 -1.36
C ALA A 88 -18.04 0.64 -2.78
N GLU A 89 -16.89 1.32 -2.91
CA GLU A 89 -16.11 1.47 -4.13
C GLU A 89 -14.70 0.89 -3.96
N SER A 90 -14.58 -0.34 -3.48
CA SER A 90 -13.29 -1.05 -3.56
C SER A 90 -12.81 -1.07 -5.00
N ASN A 91 -11.64 -0.46 -5.25
CA ASN A 91 -11.02 -0.40 -6.58
C ASN A 91 -10.73 -1.80 -7.16
N TYR A 92 -10.68 -2.82 -6.30
CA TYR A 92 -10.48 -4.21 -6.66
C TYR A 92 -11.69 -5.02 -6.16
N SER A 93 -12.51 -5.50 -7.09
CA SER A 93 -13.73 -6.26 -6.80
C SER A 93 -13.57 -7.73 -7.19
N GLY A 94 -12.52 -8.39 -6.68
CA GLY A 94 -12.26 -9.79 -7.00
C GLY A 94 -11.32 -10.51 -6.05
N GLU A 95 -11.58 -11.81 -5.83
CA GLU A 95 -10.77 -12.72 -5.00
C GLU A 95 -9.31 -12.81 -5.50
N GLU A 96 -9.07 -12.56 -6.78
CA GLU A 96 -7.74 -12.59 -7.40
C GLU A 96 -6.77 -11.57 -6.80
N PHE A 97 -7.25 -10.36 -6.48
CA PHE A 97 -6.42 -9.34 -5.86
C PHE A 97 -6.05 -9.73 -4.42
N ASP A 98 -7.02 -10.19 -3.63
CA ASP A 98 -6.80 -10.68 -2.28
C ASP A 98 -5.82 -11.87 -2.26
N ASP A 99 -6.00 -12.82 -3.18
CA ASP A 99 -5.12 -13.98 -3.32
C ASP A 99 -3.71 -13.58 -3.77
N PHE A 100 -3.59 -12.58 -4.65
CA PHE A 100 -2.31 -12.04 -5.06
C PHE A 100 -1.58 -11.43 -3.86
N LEU A 101 -2.24 -10.54 -3.10
CA LEU A 101 -1.67 -9.91 -1.91
C LEU A 101 -1.20 -10.96 -0.88
N ARG A 102 -2.00 -12.00 -0.64
CA ARG A 102 -1.64 -13.11 0.28
C ARG A 102 -0.43 -13.92 -0.16
N ARG A 103 -0.12 -13.93 -1.45
CA ARG A 103 1.06 -14.63 -2.00
C ARG A 103 2.32 -13.78 -1.95
N ILE A 104 2.22 -12.46 -1.75
CA ILE A 104 3.39 -11.59 -1.65
C ILE A 104 4.09 -11.88 -0.32
N PRO A 105 5.39 -12.20 -0.32
CA PRO A 105 6.15 -12.34 0.91
C PRO A 105 6.23 -11.01 1.68
N GLU A 106 6.00 -11.07 2.98
CA GLU A 106 6.17 -9.94 3.90
C GLU A 106 7.59 -9.93 4.46
N SER A 107 8.28 -8.80 4.32
CA SER A 107 9.59 -8.56 4.93
C SER A 107 9.62 -7.12 5.41
N GLU A 108 9.17 -6.91 6.64
CA GLU A 108 9.15 -5.57 7.23
C GLU A 108 10.55 -4.95 7.24
N ASP A 109 10.65 -3.77 6.64
CA ASP A 109 11.88 -3.00 6.59
C ASP A 109 11.77 -1.81 7.57
N PRO A 110 12.61 -1.78 8.62
CA PRO A 110 12.54 -0.75 9.66
C PRO A 110 12.85 0.66 9.13
N GLU A 111 13.46 0.80 7.96
CA GLU A 111 13.65 2.10 7.30
C GLU A 111 12.29 2.79 7.03
N TYR A 112 11.23 2.01 6.83
CA TYR A 112 9.88 2.50 6.58
C TYR A 112 9.02 2.61 7.83
N ASN A 113 9.58 2.46 9.03
CA ASN A 113 8.85 2.86 10.23
C ASN A 113 8.72 4.40 10.26
N LEU A 114 7.52 4.87 10.60
CA LEU A 114 7.17 6.29 10.65
C LEU A 114 7.13 6.83 12.09
N ASP A 115 7.82 6.18 13.03
CA ASP A 115 7.97 6.66 14.42
C ASP A 115 8.48 8.11 14.48
#